data_AF-A0A9D1K4G5-F1
#
_entry.id   AF-A0A9D1K4G5-F1
#
_cell.length_a   1.000
_cell.length_b   1.000
_cell.length_c   1.000
_cell.angle_alpha   90.00
_cell.angle_beta   90.00
_cell.angle_gamma   90.00
#
_symmetry.space_group_name_H-M   'P 1'
#
loop_
_entity.id
_entity.type
_entity.pdbx_description
1 polymer ?
#
loop_
_entity_poly.entity_id
_entity_poly.type
_entity_poly.pdbx_seq_one_letter_code
_entity_poly.pdbx_strand_id
1 'polypeptide(L)'
;MASKNDDIEEMLLSGTSLDDLIRMKIEAEFKDEIKKSKEQKAKQQKREYTKINEVPKEYIFSKDAVYKFYNRNTKLETYINGVQAEALLGLQYNIRNKILNGEMSTFSTDNAYVKFEKVCVNS
;
A
#
# COMPACT_ATOMS: atom_id res chain seq x y z
N MET A 1 35.27 -22.24 19.13
CA MET A 1 33.99 -21.53 19.36
C MET A 1 34.32 -20.18 19.96
N ALA A 2 34.66 -19.20 19.13
CA ALA A 2 35.11 -17.86 19.56
C ALA A 2 34.77 -16.87 18.45
N SER A 3 33.52 -16.43 18.36
CA SER A 3 33.06 -15.54 17.29
C SER A 3 31.92 -14.62 17.73
N LYS A 4 31.81 -14.38 19.05
CA LYS A 4 30.82 -13.48 19.65
C LYS A 4 31.44 -12.43 20.57
N ASN A 5 32.71 -12.60 20.98
CA ASN A 5 33.41 -11.66 21.84
C ASN A 5 34.21 -10.63 21.03
N ASP A 6 34.72 -10.99 19.85
CA ASP A 6 35.52 -10.09 19.03
C ASP A 6 34.72 -8.85 18.57
N ASP A 7 33.44 -9.04 18.17
CA ASP A 7 32.57 -7.93 17.75
C ASP A 7 32.27 -6.92 18.86
N ILE A 8 32.24 -7.36 20.12
CA ILE A 8 31.89 -6.49 21.26
C ILE A 8 33.12 -5.72 21.73
N GLU A 9 34.28 -6.37 21.74
CA GLU A 9 35.55 -5.72 22.08
C GLU A 9 35.93 -4.66 21.04
N GLU A 10 35.75 -4.95 19.75
CA GLU A 10 36.04 -4.01 18.66
C GLU A 10 35.11 -2.79 18.68
N MET A 11 33.85 -2.97 19.07
CA MET A 11 32.87 -1.88 19.21
C MET A 11 33.19 -0.96 20.41
N LEU A 12 33.66 -1.52 21.53
CA LEU A 12 34.15 -0.74 22.69
C LEU A 12 35.48 -0.02 22.41
N LEU A 13 36.34 -0.61 21.57
CA LEU A 13 37.64 -0.04 21.16
C LEU A 13 37.52 1.12 20.15
N SER A 14 36.39 1.23 19.45
CA SER A 14 36.21 2.20 18.34
C SER A 14 35.96 3.65 18.75
N GLY A 15 35.78 3.94 20.05
CA GLY A 15 35.53 5.30 20.52
C GLY A 15 34.22 5.92 20.02
N THR A 16 33.28 5.11 19.54
CA THR A 16 31.94 5.57 19.13
C THR A 16 31.22 6.22 20.31
N SER A 17 30.70 7.43 20.07
CA SER A 17 29.93 8.17 21.07
C SER A 17 28.67 7.38 21.47
N LEU A 18 28.16 7.59 22.69
CA LEU A 18 26.94 6.94 23.16
C LEU A 18 25.76 7.17 22.20
N ASP A 19 25.70 8.34 21.57
CA ASP A 19 24.71 8.70 20.55
C ASP A 19 24.82 7.86 19.27
N ASP A 20 26.03 7.53 18.81
CA ASP A 20 26.23 6.65 17.66
C ASP A 20 25.80 5.21 17.96
N LEU A 21 26.07 4.73 19.17
CA LEU A 21 25.60 3.41 19.64
C LEU A 21 24.07 3.35 19.70
N ILE A 22 23.42 4.42 20.18
CA ILE A 22 21.96 4.53 20.19
C ILE A 22 21.42 4.52 18.76
N ARG A 23 22.01 5.31 17.86
CA ARG A 23 21.60 5.38 16.46
C ARG A 23 21.75 4.05 15.74
N MET A 24 22.87 3.34 15.92
CA MET A 24 23.09 2.01 15.34
C MET A 24 22.07 0.99 15.84
N LYS A 25 21.72 1.03 17.13
CA LYS A 25 20.70 0.14 17.71
C LYS A 25 19.31 0.43 17.14
N ILE A 26 18.93 1.70 17.03
CA ILE A 26 17.68 2.13 16.41
C ILE A 26 17.62 1.69 14.95
N GLU A 27 18.68 1.94 14.17
CA GLU A 27 18.73 1.53 12.76
C GLU A 27 18.68 0.01 12.58
N ALA A 28 19.29 -0.75 13.48
CA ALA A 28 19.20 -2.20 13.50
C ALA A 28 17.77 -2.68 13.80
N GLU A 29 17.11 -2.11 14.82
CA GLU A 29 15.71 -2.42 15.15
C GLU A 29 14.76 -2.10 13.99
N PHE A 30 14.90 -0.93 13.36
CA PHE A 30 14.12 -0.58 12.17
C PHE A 30 14.39 -1.51 10.99
N LYS A 31 15.65 -1.90 10.73
CA LYS A 31 15.99 -2.87 9.67
C LYS A 31 15.38 -4.25 9.95
N ASP A 32 15.35 -4.68 11.21
CA ASP A 32 14.76 -5.94 11.63
C ASP A 32 13.23 -5.92 11.51
N GLU A 33 12.57 -4.82 11.89
CA GLU A 33 11.13 -4.62 11.67
C GLU A 33 10.78 -4.59 10.18
N ILE A 34 11.59 -3.92 9.37
CA ILE A 34 11.42 -3.91 7.90
C ILE A 34 11.57 -5.32 7.32
N LYS A 35 12.53 -6.13 7.81
CA LYS A 35 12.71 -7.52 7.37
C LYS A 35 11.54 -8.41 7.80
N LYS A 36 11.13 -8.35 9.07
CA LYS A 36 9.98 -9.12 9.58
C LYS A 36 8.68 -8.75 8.86
N SER A 37 8.49 -7.46 8.54
CA SER A 37 7.35 -6.99 7.74
C SER A 37 7.39 -7.53 6.31
N LYS A 38 8.58 -7.61 5.69
CA LYS A 38 8.75 -8.21 4.35
C LYS A 38 8.51 -9.72 4.35
N GLU A 39 8.98 -10.44 5.37
CA GLU A 39 8.78 -11.89 5.51
C GLU A 39 7.32 -12.27 5.81
N GLN A 40 6.61 -11.46 6.63
CA GLN A 40 5.17 -11.62 6.83
C GLN A 40 4.38 -11.34 5.54
N LYS A 41 4.77 -10.31 4.77
CA LYS A 41 4.14 -9.98 3.48
C LYS A 41 4.37 -11.03 2.39
N ALA A 42 5.43 -11.84 2.49
CA ALA A 42 5.73 -12.91 1.53
C ALA A 42 4.88 -14.17 1.75
N LYS A 43 4.30 -14.37 2.96
CA LYS A 43 3.45 -15.53 3.29
C LYS A 43 1.99 -15.38 2.87
N GLN A 44 1.53 -14.16 2.64
CA GLN A 44 0.18 -13.88 2.15
C GLN A 44 0.18 -14.03 0.63
N GLN A 45 -0.51 -15.03 0.12
CA GLN A 45 -0.76 -15.16 -1.31
C GLN A 45 -1.59 -13.96 -1.75
N LYS A 46 -0.92 -12.92 -2.24
CA LYS A 46 -1.59 -11.72 -2.75
C LYS A 46 -2.22 -12.09 -4.07
N ARG A 47 -3.55 -12.12 -4.09
CA ARG A 47 -4.28 -12.16 -5.35
C ARG A 47 -4.39 -10.73 -5.86
N GLU A 48 -3.61 -10.43 -6.89
CA GLU A 48 -3.70 -9.17 -7.61
C GLU A 48 -4.74 -9.31 -8.70
N TYR A 49 -5.80 -8.52 -8.62
CA TYR A 49 -6.82 -8.45 -9.64
C TYR A 49 -6.68 -7.13 -10.38
N THR A 50 -6.37 -7.21 -11.68
CA THR A 50 -6.23 -6.03 -12.56
C THR A 50 -7.54 -5.69 -13.26
N LYS A 51 -8.46 -6.67 -13.39
CA LYS A 51 -9.78 -6.47 -14.01
C LYS A 51 -10.86 -6.41 -12.95
N ILE A 52 -11.67 -5.37 -12.99
CA ILE A 52 -12.76 -5.17 -12.03
C ILE A 52 -13.78 -6.32 -12.02
N ASN A 53 -13.98 -6.99 -13.15
CA ASN A 53 -14.94 -8.09 -13.31
C ASN A 53 -14.53 -9.35 -12.53
N GLU A 54 -13.24 -9.50 -12.25
CA GLU A 54 -12.68 -10.65 -11.52
C GLU A 54 -12.55 -10.35 -10.02
N VAL A 55 -12.78 -9.11 -9.61
CA VAL A 55 -12.71 -8.65 -8.22
C VAL A 55 -13.99 -9.04 -7.48
N PRO A 56 -13.91 -9.68 -6.31
CA PRO A 56 -15.09 -9.88 -5.47
C PRO A 56 -15.66 -8.52 -5.03
N LYS A 57 -16.98 -8.38 -5.06
CA LYS A 57 -17.69 -7.10 -4.85
C LYS A 57 -17.28 -6.36 -3.57
N GLU A 58 -16.95 -7.11 -2.52
CA GLU A 58 -16.52 -6.60 -1.21
C GLU A 58 -15.19 -5.84 -1.27
N TYR A 59 -14.33 -6.16 -2.24
CA TYR A 59 -13.00 -5.55 -2.38
C TYR A 59 -12.97 -4.39 -3.38
N ILE A 60 -14.01 -4.20 -4.20
CA ILE A 60 -14.04 -3.14 -5.25
C ILE A 60 -13.89 -1.74 -4.64
N PHE A 61 -14.58 -1.47 -3.52
CA PHE A 61 -14.50 -0.19 -2.81
C PHE A 61 -13.70 -0.30 -1.49
N SER A 62 -12.90 -1.35 -1.30
CA SER A 62 -12.05 -1.49 -0.11
C SER A 62 -10.87 -0.51 -0.12
N LYS A 63 -10.23 -0.35 1.03
CA LYS A 63 -8.95 0.38 1.18
C LYS A 63 -7.82 -0.25 0.36
N ASP A 64 -7.93 -1.54 0.04
CA ASP A 64 -6.94 -2.29 -0.73
C ASP A 64 -7.06 -2.08 -2.25
N ALA A 65 -8.17 -1.51 -2.71
CA ALA A 65 -8.37 -1.19 -4.12
C ALA A 65 -7.72 0.14 -4.47
N VAL A 66 -7.06 0.18 -5.62
CA VAL A 66 -6.34 1.33 -6.15
C VAL A 66 -7.02 1.82 -7.42
N TYR A 67 -7.38 3.09 -7.40
CA TYR A 67 -7.95 3.79 -8.54
C TYR A 67 -7.03 4.93 -8.94
N LYS A 68 -6.85 5.12 -10.25
CA LYS A 68 -6.31 6.35 -10.81
C LYS A 68 -7.36 7.43 -10.78
N PHE A 69 -7.00 8.57 -10.20
CA PHE A 69 -7.81 9.77 -10.14
C PHE A 69 -7.11 10.85 -10.97
N TYR A 70 -7.77 11.29 -12.03
CA TYR A 70 -7.31 12.40 -12.85
C TYR A 70 -8.15 13.64 -12.53
N ASN A 71 -7.50 14.66 -11.98
CA ASN A 71 -8.15 15.93 -11.70
C ASN A 71 -8.12 16.81 -12.95
N ARG A 72 -9.30 17.19 -13.47
CA ARG A 72 -9.38 18.04 -14.66
C ARG A 72 -8.90 19.48 -14.40
N ASN A 73 -9.02 19.97 -13.18
CA ASN A 73 -8.65 21.34 -12.82
C ASN A 73 -7.13 21.49 -12.73
N THR A 74 -6.46 20.57 -12.03
CA THR A 74 -5.00 20.61 -11.85
C THR A 74 -4.25 19.87 -12.95
N LYS A 75 -4.94 19.08 -13.78
CA LYS A 75 -4.39 18.19 -14.82
C LYS A 75 -3.42 17.14 -14.26
N LEU A 76 -3.51 16.84 -12.97
CA LEU A 76 -2.66 15.88 -12.28
C LEU A 76 -3.36 14.53 -12.14
N GLU A 77 -2.59 13.47 -12.31
CA GLU A 77 -2.99 12.10 -12.00
C GLU A 77 -2.48 11.73 -10.60
N THR A 78 -3.38 11.26 -9.75
CA THR A 78 -3.07 10.74 -8.42
C THR A 78 -3.72 9.37 -8.23
N TYR A 79 -3.36 8.69 -7.14
CA TYR A 79 -3.96 7.41 -6.79
C TYR A 79 -4.83 7.57 -5.55
N ILE A 80 -6.03 7.03 -5.61
CA ILE A 80 -6.98 7.01 -4.49
C ILE A 80 -7.38 5.58 -4.18
N ASN A 81 -7.84 5.35 -2.94
CA ASN A 81 -8.36 4.05 -2.55
C ASN A 81 -9.83 3.86 -2.94
N GLY A 82 -10.35 2.64 -2.81
CA GLY A 82 -11.73 2.32 -3.14
C GLY A 82 -12.77 3.09 -2.32
N VAL A 83 -12.50 3.37 -1.04
CA VAL A 83 -13.41 4.14 -0.17
C VAL A 83 -13.53 5.59 -0.66
N GLN A 84 -12.41 6.18 -1.09
CA GLN A 84 -12.37 7.52 -1.67
C GLN A 84 -13.07 7.55 -3.03
N ALA A 85 -12.87 6.52 -3.87
CA ALA A 85 -13.56 6.39 -5.14
C ALA A 85 -15.09 6.25 -4.94
N GLU A 86 -15.53 5.50 -3.93
CA GLU A 86 -16.95 5.38 -3.56
C GLU A 86 -17.53 6.72 -3.10
N ALA A 87 -16.80 7.46 -2.26
CA ALA A 87 -17.22 8.78 -1.79
C ALA A 87 -17.39 9.78 -2.95
N LEU A 88 -16.57 9.68 -4.00
CA LEU A 88 -16.69 10.52 -5.20
C LEU A 88 -17.94 10.22 -6.02
N LEU A 89 -18.43 8.98 -6.00
CA LEU A 89 -19.69 8.62 -6.68
C LEU A 89 -20.90 9.20 -5.96
N GLY A 90 -20.82 9.42 -4.64
CA GLY A 90 -21.86 10.06 -3.84
C GLY A 90 -23.24 9.45 -4.06
N LEU A 91 -24.16 10.24 -4.64
CA LEU A 91 -25.55 9.85 -4.92
C LEU A 91 -25.75 9.17 -6.28
N GLN A 92 -24.71 8.97 -7.09
CA GLN A 92 -24.82 8.31 -8.41
C GLN A 92 -24.91 6.79 -8.27
N TYR A 93 -26.01 6.33 -7.65
CA TYR A 93 -26.29 4.93 -7.34
C TYR A 93 -26.22 4.01 -8.56
N ASN A 94 -26.68 4.48 -9.72
CA ASN A 94 -26.65 3.73 -10.97
C ASN A 94 -25.22 3.39 -11.41
N ILE A 95 -24.30 4.35 -11.30
CA ILE A 95 -22.89 4.16 -11.69
C ILE A 95 -22.17 3.31 -10.65
N ARG A 96 -22.44 3.55 -9.36
CA ARG A 96 -21.93 2.73 -8.25
C ARG A 96 -22.29 1.26 -8.42
N ASN A 97 -23.54 0.94 -8.75
CA ASN A 97 -23.96 -0.45 -8.95
C ASN A 97 -23.31 -1.10 -10.18
N LYS A 98 -23.13 -0.36 -11.28
CA LYS A 98 -22.41 -0.88 -12.46
C LYS A 98 -20.96 -1.22 -12.14
N ILE A 99 -20.29 -0.38 -11.35
CA ILE A 99 -18.92 -0.63 -10.89
C ILE A 99 -18.88 -1.83 -9.94
N LEU A 100 -19.83 -1.91 -8.99
CA LEU A 100 -19.94 -3.03 -8.06
C LEU A 100 -20.24 -4.37 -8.77
N ASN A 101 -20.96 -4.34 -9.89
CA ASN A 101 -21.22 -5.51 -10.71
C ASN A 101 -20.08 -5.84 -11.69
N GLY A 102 -19.01 -5.03 -11.72
CA GLY A 102 -17.91 -5.19 -12.66
C GLY A 102 -18.29 -4.89 -14.11
N GLU A 103 -19.40 -4.20 -14.35
CA GLU A 103 -19.81 -3.79 -15.70
C GLU A 103 -19.02 -2.57 -16.18
N MET A 104 -18.54 -1.75 -15.25
CA MET A 104 -17.86 -0.50 -15.54
C MET A 104 -16.62 -0.36 -14.65
N SER A 105 -15.46 -0.13 -15.25
CA SER A 105 -14.18 0.04 -14.53
C SER A 105 -13.76 1.51 -14.38
N THR A 106 -14.54 2.43 -14.94
CA THR A 106 -14.23 3.86 -15.01
C THR A 106 -15.46 4.69 -14.75
N PHE A 107 -15.28 5.86 -14.15
CA PHE A 107 -16.35 6.84 -14.03
C PHE A 107 -15.77 8.24 -14.07
N SER A 108 -16.57 9.20 -14.49
CA SER A 108 -16.22 10.62 -14.45
C SER A 108 -17.20 11.36 -13.57
N THR A 109 -16.68 12.25 -12.75
CA THR A 109 -17.44 13.33 -12.12
C THR A 109 -17.23 14.61 -12.90
N ASP A 110 -17.88 15.71 -12.51
CA ASP A 110 -17.74 17.00 -13.19
C ASP A 110 -16.28 17.44 -13.33
N ASN A 111 -15.49 17.24 -12.27
CA ASN A 111 -14.12 17.75 -12.15
C ASN A 111 -13.04 16.66 -12.16
N ALA A 112 -13.39 15.39 -12.23
CA ALA A 112 -12.41 14.32 -12.19
C ALA A 112 -12.80 13.09 -13.01
N TYR A 113 -11.79 12.34 -13.42
CA TYR A 113 -11.95 11.04 -14.07
C TYR A 113 -11.29 9.97 -13.20
N VAL A 114 -12.00 8.90 -12.91
CA VAL A 114 -11.54 7.82 -12.04
C VAL A 114 -11.54 6.50 -12.79
N LYS A 115 -10.45 5.75 -12.69
CA LYS A 115 -10.26 4.46 -13.35
C LYS A 115 -9.73 3.43 -12.36
N PHE A 116 -10.35 2.27 -12.32
CA PHE A 116 -9.83 1.12 -11.58
C PHE A 116 -8.49 0.67 -12.19
N GLU A 117 -7.47 0.53 -11.35
CA GLU A 117 -6.15 0.09 -11.76
C GLU A 117 -5.89 -1.34 -11.28
N LYS A 118 -6.03 -1.58 -9.97
CA LYS A 118 -5.79 -2.90 -9.36
C LYS A 118 -6.39 -2.99 -7.96
N VAL A 119 -6.60 -4.20 -7.50
CA VAL A 119 -6.79 -4.49 -6.07
C VAL A 119 -5.86 -5.63 -5.66
N CYS A 120 -5.23 -5.47 -4.51
CA CYS A 120 -4.39 -6.49 -3.91
C CYS A 120 -5.16 -7.08 -2.72
N VAL A 121 -5.72 -8.28 -2.90
CA VAL A 121 -6.38 -8.98 -1.81
C VAL A 121 -5.34 -9.84 -1.11
N ASN A 122 -5.06 -9.55 0.16
CA ASN A 122 -4.30 -10.45 1.01
C ASN A 122 -5.23 -11.62 1.35
N SER A 123 -4.96 -12.81 0.79
CA SER A 123 -5.61 -14.06 1.23
C SER A 123 -5.05 -14.52 2.58
#